data_AF-D4M169-F1
#
_entry.id   AF-D4M169-F1
#
_cell.length_a   1.000
_cell.length_b   1.000
_cell.length_c   1.000
_cell.angle_alpha   90.00
_cell.angle_beta   90.00
_cell.angle_gamma   90.00
#
_symmetry.space_group_name_H-M   'P 1'
#
loop_
_entity.id
_entity.type
_entity.pdbx_description
1 polymer ?
#
loop_
_entity_poly.entity_id
_entity_poly.type
_entity_poly.pdbx_seq_one_letter_code
_entity_poly.pdbx_strand_id
1 'polypeptide(L)' 'MEYKKEPKNFEVLHKLYLSIGYYQGKAIVKDENGSFYFVNCEENELPIGTLAESDLLKPLNQLEETEQKEILKIYAN' A
#
# COMPACT_ATOMS: atom_id res chain seq x y z
N MET A 1 -34.10 6.46 15.42
CA MET A 1 -32.95 7.02 16.17
C MET A 1 -31.71 6.47 15.52
N GLU A 2 -31.07 7.27 14.66
CA GLU A 2 -29.82 6.89 14.00
C GLU A 2 -28.68 7.04 15.00
N TYR A 3 -28.08 5.92 15.39
CA TYR A 3 -26.91 5.91 16.26
C TYR A 3 -25.70 6.37 15.44
N LYS A 4 -25.48 7.69 15.36
CA LYS A 4 -24.19 8.24 14.92
C LYS A 4 -23.17 7.97 16.02
N LYS A 5 -22.41 6.89 15.86
CA LYS A 5 -21.26 6.58 16.72
C LYS A 5 -20.12 7.47 16.27
N GLU A 6 -20.04 8.67 16.84
CA GLU A 6 -18.89 9.56 16.66
C GLU A 6 -17.65 8.85 17.23
N PRO A 7 -16.56 8.66 16.45
CA PRO A 7 -15.36 8.03 16.97
C PRO A 7 -14.80 8.88 18.11
N LYS A 8 -14.78 8.29 19.31
CA LYS A 8 -14.21 8.93 20.50
C LYS A 8 -12.69 8.83 20.41
N ASN A 9 -12.03 9.99 20.43
CA ASN A 9 -10.66 10.14 20.93
C ASN A 9 -9.56 9.46 20.07
N PHE A 10 -9.03 10.18 19.09
CA PHE A 10 -7.71 9.91 18.48
C PHE A 10 -7.48 8.51 17.88
N GLU A 11 -8.53 7.73 17.63
CA GLU A 11 -8.43 6.54 16.76
C GLU A 11 -8.22 7.02 15.31
N VAL A 12 -6.99 7.44 15.00
CA VAL A 12 -6.52 7.43 13.62
C VAL A 12 -6.57 5.97 13.21
N LEU A 13 -7.46 5.64 12.28
CA LEU A 13 -7.49 4.33 11.67
C LEU A 13 -6.14 4.16 10.97
N HIS A 14 -5.16 3.58 11.67
CA HIS A 14 -3.85 3.27 11.10
C HIS A 14 -4.06 2.12 10.13
N LYS A 15 -4.44 2.47 8.89
CA LYS A 15 -4.35 1.52 7.79
C LYS A 15 -2.90 1.09 7.70
N LEU A 16 -2.68 -0.21 7.87
CA LEU A 16 -1.35 -0.78 7.81
C LEU A 16 -0.98 -1.00 6.36
N TYR A 17 0.02 -0.25 5.90
CA TYR A 17 0.53 -0.33 4.54
C TYR A 17 1.90 -0.97 4.58
N LEU A 18 1.97 -2.28 4.37
CA LEU A 18 3.20 -3.04 4.51
C LEU A 18 3.93 -3.13 3.17
N SER A 19 5.20 -2.72 3.15
CA SER A 19 6.11 -3.01 2.03
C SER A 19 6.35 -4.51 1.94
N ILE A 20 5.94 -5.12 0.83
CA ILE A 20 6.02 -6.56 0.58
C ILE A 20 7.05 -6.92 -0.48
N GLY A 21 7.62 -5.94 -1.17
CA GLY A 21 8.57 -6.20 -2.24
C GLY A 21 8.93 -4.96 -3.04
N TYR A 22 9.72 -5.18 -4.09
CA TYR A 22 10.19 -4.14 -4.98
C TYR A 22 10.07 -4.57 -6.44
N TYR A 23 9.68 -3.63 -7.29
CA TYR A 23 9.55 -3.82 -8.72
C TYR A 23 10.03 -2.57 -9.46
N GLN A 24 11.15 -2.70 -10.19
CA GLN A 24 11.72 -1.65 -11.05
C GLN A 24 11.77 -0.24 -10.42
N GLY A 25 12.38 -0.12 -9.24
CA GLY A 25 12.50 1.16 -8.52
C GLY A 25 11.21 1.63 -7.84
N LYS A 26 10.27 0.71 -7.62
CA LYS A 26 9.01 0.96 -6.92
C LYS A 26 8.86 -0.04 -5.78
N ALA A 27 8.68 0.43 -4.55
CA ALA A 27 8.26 -0.43 -3.46
C ALA A 27 6.80 -0.83 -3.67
N ILE A 28 6.49 -2.11 -3.55
CA ILE A 28 5.13 -2.64 -3.62
C ILE A 28 4.60 -2.78 -2.21
N VAL A 29 3.44 -2.18 -1.98
CA VAL A 29 2.84 -2.06 -0.66
C VAL A 29 1.46 -2.71 -0.68
N LYS A 30 1.15 -3.46 0.37
CA LYS A 30 -0.15 -4.14 0.54
C LYS A 30 -0.83 -3.64 1.81
N ASP A 31 -2.11 -3.33 1.71
CA ASP A 31 -2.92 -3.00 2.88
C ASP A 31 -3.60 -4.23 3.49
N GLU A 32 -4.19 -4.05 4.66
CA GLU A 32 -4.93 -5.09 5.40
C GLU A 32 -6.09 -5.72 4.60
N ASN A 33 -6.70 -4.98 3.67
CA ASN A 33 -7.76 -5.48 2.80
C ASN A 33 -7.23 -6.23 1.57
N GLY A 34 -5.90 -6.29 1.41
CA GLY A 34 -5.23 -6.95 0.28
C GLY A 34 -5.19 -6.12 -1.00
N SER A 35 -5.46 -4.81 -0.94
CA SER A 35 -5.24 -3.91 -2.08
C SER A 35 -3.75 -3.59 -2.19
N PHE A 36 -3.32 -3.38 -3.43
CA PHE A 36 -1.92 -3.12 -3.74
C PHE A 36 -1.71 -1.66 -4.14
N TYR A 37 -0.58 -1.13 -3.70
CA TYR A 37 -0.10 0.23 -3.94
C TYR A 37 1.38 0.17 -4.31
N PHE A 38 1.90 1.27 -4.84
CA PHE A 38 3.32 1.44 -5.08
C PHE A 38 3.83 2.78 -4.53
N VAL A 39 5.10 2.81 -4.19
CA VAL A 39 5.85 4.03 -3.86
C VAL A 39 7.08 4.07 -4.75
N ASN A 40 7.33 5.21 -5.40
CA ASN A 40 8.57 5.40 -6.15
C ASN A 40 9.68 5.74 -5.15
N CYS A 41 10.54 4.78 -4.86
CA CYS A 41 11.66 4.93 -3.93
C CYS A 41 12.73 3.87 -4.21
N GLU A 42 13.94 4.12 -3.75
CA GLU A 42 15.00 3.11 -3.82
C GLU A 42 14.75 1.95 -2.84
N GLU A 43 15.39 0.80 -3.07
CA GLU A 43 15.24 -0.40 -2.24
C GLU A 43 15.65 -0.15 -0.77
N ASN A 44 16.61 0.74 -0.56
CA ASN A 44 17.11 1.08 0.76
C ASN A 44 16.17 2.03 1.54
N GLU A 45 15.28 2.75 0.87
CA GLU A 45 14.41 3.74 1.52
C GLU A 45 13.18 3.11 2.20
N LEU A 46 12.65 2.02 1.63
CA LEU A 46 11.40 1.41 2.08
C LEU A 46 11.47 -0.14 2.06
N PRO A 47 12.41 -0.73 2.82
CA PRO A 47 12.71 -2.15 2.77
C PRO A 47 11.49 -3.01 3.09
N ILE A 48 11.53 -4.26 2.65
CA ILE A 48 10.47 -5.23 2.88
C ILE A 48 10.23 -5.39 4.39
N GLY A 49 8.98 -5.33 4.82
CA GLY A 49 8.59 -5.37 6.22
C GLY A 49 8.43 -3.99 6.87
N THR A 50 8.74 -2.90 6.17
CA THR A 50 8.52 -1.52 6.64
C THR A 50 7.09 -1.05 6.35
N LEU A 51 6.55 -0.24 7.25
CA LEU A 51 5.26 0.43 7.05
C LEU A 51 5.47 1.70 6.23
N ALA A 52 4.73 1.82 5.12
CA ALA A 52 4.69 3.00 4.29
C ALA A 52 3.65 4.00 4.80
N GLU A 53 3.93 5.29 4.63
CA GLU A 53 2.97 6.35 4.95
C GLU A 53 1.94 6.50 3.84
N SER A 54 0.68 6.67 4.23
CA SER A 54 -0.46 6.81 3.31
C SER A 54 -0.28 7.90 2.26
N ASP A 55 0.44 8.98 2.60
CA ASP A 55 0.63 10.16 1.75
C ASP A 55 1.52 9.88 0.52
N LEU A 56 2.41 8.88 0.63
CA LEU A 56 3.35 8.52 -0.44
C LEU A 56 2.82 7.43 -1.38
N LEU A 57 1.70 6.80 -1.00
CA LEU A 57 1.15 5.65 -1.72
C LEU A 57 0.42 6.08 -2.99
N LYS A 58 0.72 5.36 -4.07
CA LYS A 58 0.01 5.49 -5.35
C LYS A 58 -0.70 4.18 -5.67
N PRO A 59 -1.95 4.22 -6.16
CA PRO A 59 -2.65 3.00 -6.53
C PRO A 59 -2.01 2.39 -7.78
N LEU A 60 -1.95 1.05 -7.85
CA LEU A 60 -1.39 0.36 -9.02
C LEU A 60 -2.05 0.77 -10.35
N ASN A 61 -3.31 1.22 -10.33
CA ASN A 61 -4.02 1.71 -11.51
C ASN A 61 -3.33 2.87 -12.25
N GLN A 62 -2.35 3.56 -11.62
CA GLN A 62 -1.53 4.58 -12.28
C GLN A 62 -0.36 4.02 -13.09
N LEU A 63 -0.02 2.74 -12.93
CA LEU A 63 1.01 2.06 -13.72
C LEU A 63 0.43 1.54 -15.04
N GLU A 64 1.30 1.13 -15.97
CA GLU A 64 0.84 0.46 -17.19
C GLU A 64 0.19 -0.89 -16.87
N GLU A 65 -0.82 -1.29 -17.65
CA GLU A 65 -1.52 -2.58 -17.45
C GLU A 65 -0.57 -3.78 -17.41
N THR A 66 0.52 -3.73 -18.17
CA THR A 66 1.54 -4.77 -18.18
C THR A 66 2.25 -4.86 -16.82
N GLU A 67 2.72 -3.73 -16.27
CA GLU A 67 3.36 -3.69 -14.96
C GLU A 67 2.40 -4.14 -13.86
N GLN A 68 1.14 -3.68 -13.91
CA GLN A 68 0.11 -4.11 -12.95
C GLN A 68 -0.06 -5.63 -12.96
N LYS A 69 -0.17 -6.25 -14.14
CA LYS A 69 -0.31 -7.70 -14.28
C LYS A 69 0.91 -8.45 -13.76
N GLU A 70 2.12 -7.94 -14.01
CA GLU A 70 3.35 -8.57 -13.50
C GLU A 70 3.44 -8.48 -11.97
N ILE A 71 3.19 -7.31 -11.39
CA ILE A 71 3.17 -7.12 -9.93
C ILE A 71 2.13 -8.04 -9.28
N LEU A 72 0.90 -8.08 -9.82
CA LEU A 72 -0.15 -8.95 -9.29
C LEU A 72 0.21 -10.44 -9.43
N LYS A 73 0.87 -10.84 -10.53
CA LYS A 73 1.33 -12.22 -10.70
C LYS A 73 2.40 -12.62 -9.67
N ILE A 74 3.24 -11.68 -9.26
CA ILE A 74 4.31 -11.92 -8.28
C ILE A 74 3.74 -11.93 -6.84
N TYR A 75 2.85 -10.98 -6.51
CA TYR A 75 2.49 -10.69 -5.12
C TYR A 75 1.03 -11.02 -4.73
N ALA A 76 0.14 -11.26 -5.70
CA ALA A 76 -1.27 -11.61 -5.44
C ALA A 76 -1.53 -13.14 -5.46
N ASN A 77 -0.46 -13.93 -5.29
CA ASN A 77 -0.51 -15.40 -5.28
C ASN A 77 -1.02 -15.98 -3.95
#